data_AF-A0A1F2WBU5-F1
#
_entry.id   AF-A0A1F2WBU5-F1
#
_cell.length_a   1.000
_cell.length_b   1.000
_cell.length_c   1.000
_cell.angle_alpha   90.00
_cell.angle_beta   90.00
_cell.angle_gamma   90.00
#
_symmetry.space_group_name_H-M   'P 1'
#
loop_
_entity.id
_entity.type
_entity.pdbx_description
1 polymer ?
#
loop_
_entity_poly.entity_id
_entity_poly.type
_entity_poly.pdbx_seq_one_letter_code
_entity_poly.pdbx_strand_id
1 'polypeptide(L)'
;MEKNRYSELSKDAVYLLSRSEFEKQKVITTDYAVKVLGNYRKATRLLDKLAKRNRLIQLKRGRYLVVPLKAPNQSWMPHEFVVSSLWMGEIPYYVGYSSMYNYWGFTEQIPQKVTILNTETNRMRKIGKISFRAMKISSKKMYGIKKIRIDEEYVSISDKERSLVDFISKPIGSWGNVQEAINEQIKKIDVKKFVRYLNKFPVIAVRKRAGFMLERAGIPSEELCRLKLSIGRDNSYAPFNPFIKSRKGAVNQD
;
A
#
# COMPACT_ATOMS: atom_id res chain seq x y z
N MET A 1 -27.56 -7.54 20.81
CA MET A 1 -27.92 -6.58 19.76
C MET A 1 -27.90 -5.19 20.35
N GLU A 2 -26.93 -4.34 20.02
CA GLU A 2 -26.90 -2.96 20.54
C GLU A 2 -28.08 -2.16 19.94
N LYS A 3 -29.08 -1.91 20.79
CA LYS A 3 -30.23 -1.04 20.51
C LYS A 3 -29.75 0.42 20.38
N ASN A 4 -30.26 1.09 19.34
CA ASN A 4 -30.09 2.51 18.97
C ASN A 4 -28.72 2.99 18.45
N ARG A 5 -28.43 2.65 17.18
CA ARG A 5 -27.39 3.35 16.40
C ARG A 5 -27.82 4.77 15.95
N TYR A 6 -29.12 5.02 15.82
CA TYR A 6 -29.63 6.34 15.49
C TYR A 6 -29.82 7.16 16.78
N SER A 7 -28.76 7.86 17.17
CA SER A 7 -28.82 8.83 18.26
C SER A 7 -29.04 10.24 17.70
N GLU A 8 -29.76 11.07 18.46
CA GLU A 8 -30.03 12.45 18.09
C GLU A 8 -28.72 13.23 17.91
N LEU A 9 -28.61 13.92 16.76
CA LEU A 9 -27.48 14.77 16.42
C LEU A 9 -27.75 16.20 16.89
N SER A 10 -26.76 16.84 17.51
CA SER A 10 -26.87 18.27 17.85
C SER A 10 -26.94 19.14 16.59
N LYS A 11 -27.44 20.38 16.71
CA LYS A 11 -27.45 21.36 15.61
C LYS A 11 -26.07 21.52 14.95
N ASP A 12 -25.01 21.61 15.77
CA ASP A 12 -23.63 21.67 15.27
C ASP A 12 -23.19 20.40 14.52
N ALA A 13 -23.63 19.22 14.97
CA ALA A 13 -23.34 17.96 14.30
C ALA A 13 -24.00 17.91 12.92
N VAL A 14 -25.29 18.27 12.86
CA VAL A 14 -26.05 18.33 11.61
C VAL A 14 -25.42 19.35 10.67
N TYR A 15 -25.07 20.53 11.16
CA TYR A 15 -24.42 21.58 10.36
C TYR A 15 -23.07 21.12 9.81
N LEU A 16 -22.18 20.57 10.65
CA LEU A 16 -20.87 20.10 10.21
C LEU A 16 -20.98 18.99 9.15
N LEU A 17 -21.85 18.00 9.37
CA LEU A 17 -22.02 16.87 8.45
C LEU A 17 -22.67 17.31 7.13
N SER A 18 -23.78 18.05 7.18
CA SER A 18 -24.46 18.55 5.97
C SER A 18 -23.57 19.47 5.14
N ARG A 19 -22.81 20.36 5.79
CA ARG A 19 -21.83 21.22 5.10
C ARG A 19 -20.72 20.39 4.44
N SER A 20 -20.18 19.38 5.13
CA SER A 20 -19.17 18.49 4.55
C SER A 20 -19.67 17.70 3.35
N GLU A 21 -20.91 17.20 3.39
CA GLU A 21 -21.53 16.50 2.26
C GLU A 21 -21.79 17.45 1.07
N PHE A 22 -22.30 18.66 1.34
CA PHE A 22 -22.51 19.70 0.32
C PHE A 22 -21.21 20.08 -0.40
N GLU A 23 -20.13 20.27 0.36
CA GLU A 23 -18.80 20.57 -0.17
C GLU A 23 -18.07 19.34 -0.75
N LYS A 24 -18.72 18.16 -0.75
CA LYS A 24 -18.15 16.88 -1.18
C LYS A 24 -16.85 16.50 -0.45
N GLN A 25 -16.69 16.98 0.79
CA GLN A 25 -15.55 16.65 1.64
C GLN A 25 -15.74 15.29 2.29
N LYS A 26 -15.04 14.27 1.78
CA LYS A 26 -15.03 12.93 2.38
C LYS A 26 -14.22 12.86 3.67
N VAL A 27 -13.22 13.72 3.84
CA VAL A 27 -12.37 13.77 5.03
C VAL A 27 -12.54 15.11 5.74
N ILE A 28 -13.04 15.05 6.97
CA ILE A 28 -13.06 16.18 7.89
C ILE A 28 -11.74 16.22 8.66
N THR A 29 -11.06 17.37 8.61
CA THR A 29 -9.91 17.65 9.47
C THR A 29 -10.33 18.42 10.71
N THR A 30 -9.51 18.41 11.76
CA THR A 30 -9.72 19.30 12.92
C THR A 30 -9.77 20.76 12.46
N ASP A 31 -8.88 21.17 11.57
CA ASP A 31 -8.79 22.56 11.12
C ASP A 31 -10.05 22.98 10.35
N TYR A 32 -10.59 22.10 9.51
CA TYR A 32 -11.88 22.32 8.85
C TYR A 32 -13.01 22.44 9.87
N ALA A 33 -13.09 21.53 10.85
CA ALA A 33 -14.13 21.60 11.87
C ALA A 33 -14.02 22.86 12.75
N VAL A 34 -12.79 23.33 13.04
CA VAL A 34 -12.54 24.59 13.75
C VAL A 34 -13.03 25.77 12.92
N LYS A 35 -12.73 25.80 11.62
CA LYS A 35 -13.19 26.84 10.69
C LYS A 35 -14.71 26.90 10.62
N VAL A 36 -15.38 25.75 10.59
CA VAL A 36 -16.85 25.67 10.51
C VAL A 36 -17.53 26.05 11.83
N LEU A 37 -16.95 25.67 12.97
CA LEU A 37 -17.59 25.80 14.30
C LEU A 37 -17.08 26.99 15.12
N GLY A 38 -16.04 27.68 14.66
CA GLY A 38 -15.43 28.86 15.29
C GLY A 38 -14.67 28.59 16.61
N ASN A 39 -14.62 27.34 17.09
CA ASN A 39 -14.02 27.04 18.39
C ASN A 39 -13.34 25.67 18.43
N TYR A 40 -12.06 25.64 18.83
CA TYR A 40 -11.25 24.42 18.86
C TYR A 40 -11.74 23.36 19.86
N ARG A 41 -12.08 23.77 21.10
CA ARG A 41 -12.57 22.83 22.12
C ARG A 41 -13.91 22.23 21.71
N LYS A 42 -14.79 23.05 21.11
CA LYS A 42 -16.08 22.60 20.57
C LYS A 42 -15.89 21.61 19.43
N ALA A 43 -15.05 21.93 18.44
CA ALA A 43 -14.79 21.09 17.29
C ALA A 43 -14.20 19.73 17.68
N THR A 44 -13.15 19.71 18.50
CA THR A 44 -12.50 18.46 18.92
C THR A 44 -13.43 17.53 19.72
N ARG A 45 -14.22 18.08 20.65
CA ARG A 45 -15.25 17.31 21.37
C ARG A 45 -16.32 16.76 20.44
N LEU A 46 -16.77 17.56 19.47
CA LEU A 46 -17.80 17.13 18.52
C LEU A 46 -17.28 16.01 17.62
N LEU A 47 -16.06 16.12 17.10
CA LEU A 47 -15.42 15.08 16.28
C LEU A 47 -15.28 13.76 17.05
N ASP A 48 -14.85 13.80 18.31
CA ASP A 48 -14.77 12.62 19.17
C ASP A 48 -16.16 11.99 19.40
N LYS A 49 -17.17 12.81 19.71
CA LYS A 49 -18.56 12.35 19.88
C LYS A 49 -19.11 11.70 18.62
N LEU A 50 -18.86 12.29 17.45
CA LEU A 50 -19.30 11.75 16.16
C LEU A 50 -18.57 10.45 15.80
N ALA A 51 -17.28 10.34 16.12
CA ALA A 51 -16.52 9.12 15.92
C ALA A 51 -17.03 7.97 16.81
N LYS A 52 -17.28 8.24 18.11
CA LYS A 52 -17.90 7.27 19.04
C LYS A 52 -19.28 6.81 18.60
N ARG A 53 -20.01 7.65 17.88
CA ARG A 53 -21.34 7.36 17.31
C ARG A 53 -21.29 6.81 15.88
N ASN A 54 -20.12 6.36 15.40
CA ASN A 54 -19.92 5.84 14.04
C ASN A 54 -20.38 6.77 12.91
N ARG A 55 -20.49 8.08 13.16
CA ARG A 55 -20.73 9.08 12.11
C ARG A 55 -19.45 9.52 11.42
N LEU A 56 -18.32 9.25 12.06
CA LEU A 56 -16.98 9.50 11.55
C LEU A 56 -16.10 8.27 11.78
N ILE A 57 -15.22 7.97 10.83
CA ILE A 57 -14.20 6.93 10.96
C ILE A 57 -12.84 7.62 11.11
N GLN A 58 -12.16 7.42 12.25
CA GLN A 58 -10.91 8.12 12.51
C GLN A 58 -9.71 7.51 11.75
N LEU A 59 -9.24 8.21 10.72
CA LEU A 59 -8.07 7.83 9.91
C LEU A 59 -6.75 8.11 10.63
N LYS A 60 -6.61 9.28 11.23
CA LYS A 60 -5.56 9.63 12.19
C LYS A 60 -6.09 10.70 13.15
N ARG A 61 -5.34 11.00 14.21
CA ARG A 61 -5.73 12.11 15.10
C ARG A 61 -5.92 13.37 14.24
N GLY A 62 -7.10 13.97 14.35
CA GLY A 62 -7.47 15.16 13.57
C GLY A 62 -7.84 14.93 12.09
N ARG A 63 -8.02 13.68 11.64
CA ARG A 63 -8.55 13.36 10.31
C ARG A 63 -9.57 12.24 10.39
N TYR A 64 -10.74 12.49 9.86
CA TYR A 64 -11.91 11.65 10.01
C TYR A 64 -12.62 11.50 8.67
N LEU A 65 -12.92 10.28 8.28
CA LEU A 65 -13.74 9.98 7.13
C LEU A 65 -15.23 10.13 7.50
N VAL A 66 -15.99 10.85 6.69
CA VAL A 66 -17.43 11.05 6.88
C VAL A 66 -18.19 9.79 6.53
N VAL A 67 -19.04 9.31 7.44
CA VAL A 67 -20.00 8.23 7.15
C VAL A 67 -21.25 8.86 6.54
N PRO A 68 -21.57 8.59 5.26
CA PRO A 68 -22.68 9.22 4.56
C PRO A 68 -24.00 9.01 5.29
N LEU A 69 -24.90 10.02 5.27
CA LEU A 69 -26.24 9.87 5.85
C LEU A 69 -27.03 8.70 5.24
N LYS A 70 -26.82 8.42 3.96
CA LYS A 70 -27.41 7.28 3.25
C LYS A 70 -26.93 5.90 3.72
N ALA A 71 -25.93 5.82 4.60
CA ALA A 71 -25.42 4.55 5.11
C ALA A 71 -26.36 3.97 6.17
N PRO A 72 -27.09 2.87 5.88
CA PRO A 72 -27.98 2.27 6.86
C PRO A 72 -27.19 1.81 8.08
N ASN A 73 -27.73 2.09 9.26
CA ASN A 73 -27.16 1.73 10.56
C ASN A 73 -25.73 2.27 10.76
N GLN A 74 -25.37 3.33 10.03
CA GLN A 74 -24.03 3.93 9.98
C GLN A 74 -22.94 2.89 9.66
N SER A 75 -23.34 1.80 9.01
CA SER A 75 -22.47 0.69 8.65
C SER A 75 -21.96 0.92 7.24
N TRP A 76 -20.86 1.64 7.13
CA TRP A 76 -20.24 1.92 5.84
C TRP A 76 -18.72 2.03 6.00
N MET A 77 -18.02 1.53 4.98
CA MET A 77 -16.58 1.65 4.82
C MET A 77 -16.30 1.65 3.32
N PRO A 78 -15.50 2.58 2.80
CA PRO A 78 -15.07 2.51 1.40
C PRO A 78 -14.09 1.36 1.21
N HIS A 79 -13.75 1.06 -0.03
CA HIS A 79 -12.73 0.06 -0.32
C HIS A 79 -11.42 0.35 0.47
N GLU A 80 -10.75 -0.69 0.94
CA GLU A 80 -9.58 -0.56 1.83
C GLU A 80 -8.41 0.24 1.21
N PHE A 81 -8.26 0.17 -0.12
CA PHE A 81 -7.30 1.00 -0.86
C PHE A 81 -7.69 2.48 -0.88
N VAL A 82 -8.99 2.78 -0.91
CA VAL A 82 -9.49 4.15 -0.78
C VAL A 82 -9.20 4.66 0.63
N VAL A 83 -9.46 3.86 1.67
CA VAL A 83 -9.06 4.19 3.05
C VAL A 83 -7.57 4.49 3.15
N SER A 84 -6.73 3.71 2.46
CA SER A 84 -5.27 3.95 2.39
C SER A 84 -4.95 5.33 1.80
N SER A 85 -5.59 5.68 0.67
CA SER A 85 -5.42 6.99 0.02
C SER A 85 -5.79 8.14 0.94
N LEU A 86 -6.99 8.08 1.53
CA LEU A 86 -7.48 9.12 2.41
C LEU A 86 -6.65 9.24 3.71
N TRP A 87 -6.10 8.12 4.20
CA TRP A 87 -5.23 8.09 5.37
C TRP A 87 -3.87 8.75 5.08
N MET A 88 -3.27 8.45 3.92
CA MET A 88 -1.99 9.05 3.51
C MET A 88 -2.16 10.52 3.15
N GLY A 89 -3.27 10.91 2.52
CA GLY A 89 -3.50 12.29 2.08
C GLY A 89 -2.44 12.70 1.06
N GLU A 90 -1.68 13.75 1.38
CA GLU A 90 -0.64 14.30 0.49
C GLU A 90 0.70 13.56 0.57
N ILE A 91 0.87 12.66 1.56
CA ILE A 91 2.12 11.91 1.75
C ILE A 91 2.37 11.03 0.52
N PRO A 92 3.53 11.11 -0.15
CA PRO A 92 3.88 10.21 -1.24
C PRO A 92 3.81 8.75 -0.79
N TYR A 93 2.93 7.97 -1.44
CA TYR A 93 2.67 6.59 -1.06
C TYR A 93 2.27 5.71 -2.25
N TYR A 94 2.30 4.40 -2.04
CA TYR A 94 1.55 3.42 -2.83
C TYR A 94 1.14 2.21 -1.97
N VAL A 95 0.04 1.56 -2.32
CA VAL A 95 -0.28 0.22 -1.79
C VAL A 95 0.65 -0.80 -2.46
N GLY A 96 1.30 -1.64 -1.69
CA GLY A 96 2.37 -2.54 -2.15
C GLY A 96 2.45 -3.84 -1.34
N TYR A 97 3.51 -4.61 -1.57
CA TYR A 97 3.77 -5.90 -0.92
C TYR A 97 2.58 -6.87 -1.01
N SER A 98 2.25 -7.59 0.08
CA SER A 98 1.25 -8.66 0.09
C SER A 98 -0.09 -8.26 -0.52
N SER A 99 -0.53 -7.02 -0.30
CA SER A 99 -1.73 -6.46 -0.91
C SER A 99 -1.67 -6.50 -2.45
N MET A 100 -0.52 -6.14 -3.01
CA MET A 100 -0.32 -6.14 -4.46
C MET A 100 0.07 -7.51 -5.01
N TYR A 101 0.75 -8.35 -4.23
CA TYR A 101 1.04 -9.72 -4.65
C TYR A 101 -0.26 -10.50 -4.88
N ASN A 102 -1.23 -10.36 -3.98
CA ASN A 102 -2.55 -10.96 -4.15
C ASN A 102 -3.35 -10.29 -5.28
N TYR A 103 -3.40 -8.94 -5.31
CA TYR A 103 -4.10 -8.21 -6.38
C TYR A 103 -3.63 -8.56 -7.80
N TRP A 104 -2.32 -8.79 -7.98
CA TRP A 104 -1.75 -9.18 -9.27
C TRP A 104 -1.71 -10.69 -9.54
N GLY A 105 -2.16 -11.51 -8.58
CA GLY A 105 -2.20 -12.97 -8.71
C GLY A 105 -0.83 -13.65 -8.62
N PHE A 106 0.12 -13.11 -7.85
CA PHE A 106 1.40 -13.77 -7.56
C PHE A 106 1.26 -14.79 -6.43
N THR A 107 0.16 -14.73 -5.69
CA THR A 107 -0.13 -15.60 -4.56
C THR A 107 -1.62 -15.61 -4.25
N GLU A 108 -2.13 -16.78 -3.87
CA GLU A 108 -3.50 -16.97 -3.39
C GLU A 108 -3.67 -16.54 -1.93
N GLN A 109 -2.57 -16.24 -1.22
CA GLN A 109 -2.63 -15.83 0.18
C GLN A 109 -3.37 -14.50 0.34
N ILE A 110 -4.51 -14.53 1.04
CA ILE A 110 -5.31 -13.34 1.35
C ILE A 110 -4.58 -12.51 2.43
N PRO A 111 -4.21 -11.25 2.15
CA PRO A 111 -3.53 -10.40 3.12
C PRO A 111 -4.43 -10.05 4.31
N GLN A 112 -3.95 -10.31 5.53
CA GLN A 112 -4.65 -9.92 6.77
C GLN A 112 -4.59 -8.41 7.07
N LYS A 113 -3.80 -7.66 6.30
CA LYS A 113 -3.63 -6.21 6.43
C LYS A 113 -3.24 -5.58 5.11
N VAL A 114 -3.71 -4.36 4.89
CA VAL A 114 -3.28 -3.55 3.74
C VAL A 114 -1.91 -2.96 4.02
N THR A 115 -0.95 -3.22 3.14
CA THR A 115 0.41 -2.70 3.28
C THR A 115 0.62 -1.49 2.37
N ILE A 116 1.02 -0.38 2.99
CA ILE A 116 1.22 0.91 2.35
C ILE A 116 2.69 1.29 2.48
N LEU A 117 3.34 1.59 1.38
CA LEU A 117 4.72 2.07 1.35
C LEU A 117 4.69 3.58 1.19
N ASN A 118 5.37 4.31 2.08
CA ASN A 118 5.37 5.78 2.13
C ASN A 118 6.75 6.32 2.48
N THR A 119 6.97 7.63 2.34
CA THR A 119 8.28 8.27 2.56
C THR A 119 8.51 8.80 3.97
N GLU A 120 7.50 8.80 4.85
CA GLU A 120 7.56 9.56 6.11
C GLU A 120 7.68 8.67 7.35
N THR A 121 6.80 7.69 7.52
CA THR A 121 6.59 7.02 8.82
C THR A 121 6.33 5.52 8.71
N ASN A 122 6.73 4.80 9.77
CA ASN A 122 6.29 3.43 10.05
C ASN A 122 5.15 3.48 11.06
N ARG A 123 4.00 2.91 10.72
CA ARG A 123 2.84 2.87 11.62
C ARG A 123 1.93 1.69 11.32
N MET A 124 1.51 0.99 12.36
CA MET A 124 0.37 0.07 12.29
C MET A 124 -0.86 0.79 12.80
N ARG A 125 -2.00 0.59 12.14
CA ARG A 125 -3.26 1.18 12.56
C ARG A 125 -4.43 0.30 12.15
N LYS A 126 -5.40 0.14 13.05
CA LYS A 126 -6.71 -0.41 12.71
C LYS A 126 -7.64 0.76 12.42
N ILE A 127 -8.24 0.80 11.23
CA ILE A 127 -9.21 1.82 10.81
C ILE A 127 -10.52 1.09 10.55
N GLY A 128 -11.51 1.35 11.40
CA GLY A 128 -12.71 0.51 11.49
C GLY A 128 -12.35 -0.95 11.79
N LYS A 129 -12.71 -1.86 10.89
CA LYS A 129 -12.40 -3.29 11.03
C LYS A 129 -11.11 -3.74 10.31
N ILE A 130 -10.51 -2.87 9.50
CA ILE A 130 -9.40 -3.22 8.61
C ILE A 130 -8.07 -2.84 9.28
N SER A 131 -7.09 -3.73 9.19
CA SER A 131 -5.73 -3.49 9.67
C SER A 131 -4.85 -2.93 8.56
N PHE A 132 -4.11 -1.88 8.85
CA PHE A 132 -3.18 -1.23 7.93
C PHE A 132 -1.77 -1.21 8.50
N ARG A 133 -0.79 -1.38 7.60
CA ARG A 133 0.64 -1.23 7.90
C ARG A 133 1.25 -0.21 6.94
N ALA A 134 1.49 1.00 7.42
CA ALA A 134 2.31 1.98 6.75
C ALA A 134 3.79 1.69 7.03
N MET A 135 4.59 1.53 5.98
CA MET A 135 6.02 1.25 6.04
C MET A 135 6.79 2.39 5.37
N LYS A 136 7.73 2.98 6.10
CA LYS A 136 8.64 3.99 5.57
C LYS A 136 9.63 3.31 4.62
N ILE A 137 9.76 3.85 3.42
CA ILE A 137 10.75 3.46 2.43
C ILE A 137 11.56 4.68 1.98
N SER A 138 12.76 4.43 1.44
CA SER A 138 13.54 5.47 0.78
C SER A 138 12.79 5.99 -0.45
N SER A 139 12.87 7.29 -0.71
CA SER A 139 12.37 7.92 -1.95
C SER A 139 12.91 7.25 -3.22
N LYS A 140 14.12 6.64 -3.16
CA LYS A 140 14.69 5.84 -4.26
C LYS A 140 13.83 4.64 -4.67
N LYS A 141 12.90 4.20 -3.82
CA LYS A 141 11.95 3.10 -4.09
C LYS A 141 10.56 3.59 -4.54
N MET A 142 10.38 4.91 -4.74
CA MET A 142 9.12 5.52 -5.20
C MET A 142 9.07 5.59 -6.73
N TYR A 143 8.93 4.43 -7.37
CA TYR A 143 8.77 4.30 -8.83
C TYR A 143 7.90 3.08 -9.16
N GLY A 144 7.46 2.98 -10.41
CA GLY A 144 6.57 1.91 -10.85
C GLY A 144 5.22 1.95 -10.14
N ILE A 145 4.70 3.17 -9.99
CA ILE A 145 3.44 3.46 -9.32
C ILE A 145 2.43 3.80 -10.40
N LYS A 146 1.29 3.13 -10.38
CA LYS A 146 0.13 3.47 -11.22
C LYS A 146 -1.02 3.93 -10.35
N LYS A 147 -1.86 4.82 -10.88
CA LYS A 147 -3.13 5.19 -10.26
C LYS A 147 -4.24 4.29 -10.80
N ILE A 148 -5.06 3.77 -9.91
CA ILE A 148 -6.33 3.12 -10.25
C ILE A 148 -7.47 3.94 -9.68
N ARG A 149 -8.61 3.94 -10.37
CA ARG A 149 -9.83 4.55 -9.87
C ARG A 149 -10.65 3.49 -9.16
N ILE A 150 -10.96 3.71 -7.89
CA ILE A 150 -11.89 2.89 -7.11
C ILE A 150 -12.96 3.84 -6.59
N ASP A 151 -14.21 3.58 -6.95
CA ASP A 151 -15.31 4.52 -6.77
C ASP A 151 -14.99 5.89 -7.45
N GLU A 152 -14.95 6.95 -6.66
CA GLU A 152 -14.59 8.31 -7.10
C GLU A 152 -13.16 8.71 -6.72
N GLU A 153 -12.38 7.78 -6.15
CA GLU A 153 -11.05 8.06 -5.61
C GLU A 153 -9.94 7.46 -6.46
N TYR A 154 -8.84 8.19 -6.59
CA TYR A 154 -7.61 7.67 -7.18
C TYR A 154 -6.72 7.10 -6.08
N VAL A 155 -6.27 5.87 -6.29
CA VAL A 155 -5.35 5.17 -5.40
C VAL A 155 -4.06 4.86 -6.13
N SER A 156 -2.94 5.26 -5.54
CA SER A 156 -1.61 4.84 -5.96
C SER A 156 -1.32 3.40 -5.53
N ILE A 157 -0.99 2.54 -6.48
CA ILE A 157 -0.58 1.13 -6.27
C ILE A 157 0.73 0.85 -7.00
N SER A 158 1.50 -0.16 -6.58
CA SER A 158 2.61 -0.65 -7.41
C SER A 158 2.06 -1.33 -8.66
N ASP A 159 2.61 -1.00 -9.82
CA ASP A 159 2.33 -1.74 -11.05
C ASP A 159 2.84 -3.19 -10.96
N LYS A 160 2.49 -4.02 -11.95
CA LYS A 160 2.77 -5.45 -11.90
C LYS A 160 4.29 -5.72 -11.88
N GLU A 161 5.06 -5.05 -12.73
CA GLU A 161 6.52 -5.21 -12.78
C GLU A 161 7.18 -4.75 -11.47
N ARG A 162 6.75 -3.62 -10.90
CA ARG A 162 7.27 -3.13 -9.62
C ARG A 162 6.93 -4.08 -8.49
N SER A 163 5.73 -4.64 -8.50
CA SER A 163 5.27 -5.62 -7.52
C SER A 163 6.12 -6.90 -7.55
N LEU A 164 6.58 -7.35 -8.73
CA LEU A 164 7.52 -8.48 -8.84
C LEU A 164 8.88 -8.15 -8.23
N VAL A 165 9.41 -6.94 -8.46
CA VAL A 165 10.66 -6.49 -7.81
C VAL A 165 10.53 -6.56 -6.30
N ASP A 166 9.39 -6.07 -5.80
CA ASP A 166 9.08 -6.12 -4.38
C ASP A 166 8.94 -7.55 -3.88
N PHE A 167 8.33 -8.45 -4.64
CA PHE A 167 8.16 -9.86 -4.25
C PHE A 167 9.50 -10.58 -4.11
N ILE A 168 10.46 -10.33 -5.00
CA ILE A 168 11.84 -10.84 -4.89
C ILE A 168 12.53 -10.23 -3.66
N SER A 169 12.31 -8.93 -3.39
CA SER A 169 12.92 -8.24 -2.26
C SER A 169 12.36 -8.64 -0.90
N LYS A 170 11.05 -8.86 -0.83
CA LYS A 170 10.27 -9.17 0.37
C LYS A 170 9.30 -10.32 0.03
N PRO A 171 9.83 -11.54 -0.09
CA PRO A 171 9.03 -12.70 -0.42
C PRO A 171 8.11 -13.10 0.72
N ILE A 172 7.00 -13.74 0.35
CA ILE A 172 6.07 -14.46 1.23
C ILE A 172 5.90 -15.88 0.68
N GLY A 173 5.52 -16.83 1.54
CA GLY A 173 5.51 -18.25 1.16
C GLY A 173 6.94 -18.80 0.98
N SER A 174 7.11 -19.78 0.09
CA SER A 174 8.42 -20.38 -0.20
C SER A 174 9.17 -19.63 -1.31
N TRP A 175 10.49 -19.82 -1.39
CA TRP A 175 11.27 -19.28 -2.50
C TRP A 175 10.88 -19.88 -3.86
N GLY A 176 10.39 -21.13 -3.87
CA GLY A 176 9.83 -21.77 -5.05
C GLY A 176 8.61 -21.03 -5.59
N ASN A 177 7.70 -20.58 -4.70
CA ASN A 177 6.52 -19.82 -5.12
C ASN A 177 6.88 -18.47 -5.77
N VAL A 178 7.99 -17.85 -5.34
CA VAL A 178 8.48 -16.62 -5.99
C VAL A 178 8.98 -16.94 -7.41
N GLN A 179 9.68 -18.06 -7.60
CA GLN A 179 10.15 -18.49 -8.93
C GLN A 179 8.98 -18.86 -9.85
N GLU A 180 7.98 -19.59 -9.35
CA GLU A 180 6.76 -19.91 -10.09
C GLU A 180 6.04 -18.65 -10.55
N ALA A 181 5.82 -17.70 -9.63
CA ALA A 181 5.21 -16.42 -9.97
C ALA A 181 6.03 -15.66 -11.03
N ILE A 182 7.36 -15.69 -10.98
CA ILE A 182 8.18 -15.09 -12.04
C ILE A 182 7.96 -15.81 -13.37
N ASN A 183 8.10 -17.13 -13.41
CA ASN A 183 7.94 -17.94 -14.63
C ASN A 183 6.59 -17.70 -15.32
N GLU A 184 5.52 -17.54 -14.54
CA GLU A 184 4.19 -17.24 -15.07
C GLU A 184 4.06 -15.79 -15.54
N GLN A 185 4.56 -14.83 -14.77
CA GLN A 185 4.31 -13.42 -15.01
C GLN A 185 5.24 -12.83 -16.06
N ILE A 186 6.44 -13.38 -16.29
CA ILE A 186 7.33 -12.91 -17.38
C ILE A 186 6.66 -12.97 -18.76
N LYS A 187 5.69 -13.88 -18.94
CA LYS A 187 4.88 -13.99 -20.17
C LYS A 187 3.77 -12.94 -20.28
N LYS A 188 3.48 -12.22 -19.18
CA LYS A 188 2.32 -11.33 -18.99
C LYS A 188 2.72 -9.87 -18.66
N ILE A 189 4.01 -9.55 -18.69
CA ILE A 189 4.56 -8.22 -18.34
C ILE A 189 5.50 -7.72 -19.43
N ASP A 190 5.82 -6.43 -19.38
CA ASP A 190 6.95 -5.88 -20.13
C ASP A 190 8.26 -6.22 -19.40
N VAL A 191 9.00 -7.20 -19.93
CA VAL A 191 10.28 -7.66 -19.37
C VAL A 191 11.33 -6.55 -19.37
N LYS A 192 11.38 -5.70 -20.41
CA LYS A 192 12.33 -4.57 -20.49
C LYS A 192 12.06 -3.56 -19.38
N LYS A 193 10.79 -3.26 -19.14
CA LYS A 193 10.34 -2.41 -18.03
C LYS A 193 10.68 -3.04 -16.67
N PHE A 194 10.49 -4.35 -16.51
CA PHE A 194 10.85 -5.07 -15.28
C PHE A 194 12.36 -5.00 -14.99
N VAL A 195 13.21 -5.24 -15.98
CA VAL A 195 14.68 -5.11 -15.86
C VAL A 195 15.08 -3.69 -15.51
N ARG A 196 14.50 -2.68 -16.18
CA ARG A 196 14.71 -1.26 -15.82
C ARG A 196 14.34 -0.97 -14.37
N TYR A 197 13.28 -1.58 -13.85
CA TYR A 197 12.89 -1.44 -12.45
C TYR A 197 13.83 -2.14 -11.48
N LEU A 198 14.38 -3.31 -11.83
CA LEU A 198 15.42 -3.98 -11.05
C LEU A 198 16.70 -3.12 -10.98
N ASN A 199 17.13 -2.55 -12.11
CA ASN A 199 18.30 -1.66 -12.19
C ASN A 199 18.17 -0.43 -11.29
N LYS A 200 16.95 0.09 -11.14
CA LYS A 200 16.66 1.20 -10.21
C LYS A 200 16.61 0.76 -8.75
N PHE A 201 16.38 -0.52 -8.45
CA PHE A 201 16.17 -0.97 -7.08
C PHE A 201 17.47 -0.94 -6.28
N PRO A 202 17.57 -0.27 -5.12
CA PRO A 202 18.86 0.03 -4.49
C PRO A 202 19.59 -1.17 -3.85
N VAL A 203 19.00 -2.37 -3.85
CA VAL A 203 19.56 -3.54 -3.17
C VAL A 203 20.19 -4.50 -4.19
N ILE A 204 21.52 -4.53 -4.27
CA ILE A 204 22.29 -5.36 -5.22
C ILE A 204 21.93 -6.85 -5.10
N ALA A 205 21.80 -7.37 -3.87
CA ALA A 205 21.43 -8.77 -3.64
C ALA A 205 20.05 -9.14 -4.23
N VAL A 206 19.13 -8.18 -4.39
CA VAL A 206 17.84 -8.41 -5.06
C VAL A 206 18.02 -8.47 -6.57
N ARG A 207 18.89 -7.62 -7.14
CA ARG A 207 19.24 -7.65 -8.57
C ARG A 207 19.92 -8.97 -8.95
N LYS A 208 20.89 -9.43 -8.14
CA LYS A 208 21.57 -10.74 -8.32
C LYS A 208 20.56 -11.89 -8.32
N ARG A 209 19.69 -11.94 -7.32
CA ARG A 209 18.62 -12.94 -7.25
C ARG A 209 17.72 -12.89 -8.46
N ALA A 210 17.23 -11.70 -8.83
CA ALA A 210 16.36 -11.54 -9.99
C ALA A 210 17.04 -11.97 -11.30
N GLY A 211 18.32 -11.67 -11.50
CA GLY A 211 19.08 -12.10 -12.68
C GLY A 211 19.10 -13.61 -12.83
N PHE A 212 19.43 -14.33 -11.75
CA PHE A 212 19.40 -15.79 -11.76
C PHE A 212 17.99 -16.37 -11.94
N MET A 213 16.95 -15.72 -11.39
CA MET A 213 15.56 -16.13 -11.61
C MET A 213 15.12 -15.95 -13.06
N LEU A 214 15.56 -14.87 -13.72
CA LEU A 214 15.25 -14.57 -15.13
C LEU A 214 16.01 -15.50 -16.07
N GLU A 215 17.27 -15.83 -15.76
CA GLU A 215 18.04 -16.85 -16.46
C GLU A 215 17.34 -18.21 -16.44
N ARG A 216 16.92 -18.66 -15.25
CA ARG A 216 16.13 -19.91 -15.09
C ARG A 216 14.78 -19.87 -15.81
N ALA A 217 14.23 -18.67 -16.00
CA ALA A 217 12.97 -18.48 -16.71
C ALA A 217 13.15 -18.38 -18.25
N GLY A 218 14.39 -18.53 -18.75
CA GLY A 218 14.70 -18.54 -20.18
C GLY A 218 14.70 -17.15 -20.83
N ILE A 219 14.89 -16.08 -20.07
CA ILE A 219 14.95 -14.72 -20.62
C ILE A 219 16.25 -14.52 -21.42
N PRO A 220 16.19 -13.87 -22.60
CA PRO A 220 17.37 -13.65 -23.44
C PRO A 220 18.53 -12.94 -22.74
N SER A 221 19.74 -13.28 -23.17
CA SER A 221 21.00 -12.79 -22.59
C SER A 221 21.15 -11.26 -22.64
N GLU A 222 20.53 -10.57 -23.61
CA GLU A 222 20.63 -9.11 -23.71
C GLU A 222 20.06 -8.38 -22.47
N GLU A 223 18.87 -8.79 -22.02
CA GLU A 223 18.22 -8.19 -20.85
C GLU A 223 18.94 -8.58 -19.55
N LEU A 224 19.49 -9.80 -19.48
CA LEU A 224 20.34 -10.24 -18.38
C LEU A 224 21.64 -9.44 -18.31
N CYS A 225 22.25 -9.14 -19.46
CA CYS A 225 23.47 -8.33 -19.54
C CYS A 225 23.27 -6.92 -18.97
N ARG A 226 22.15 -6.27 -19.31
CA ARG A 226 21.78 -4.96 -18.74
C ARG A 226 21.65 -5.00 -17.22
N LEU A 227 21.08 -6.07 -16.68
CA LEU A 227 20.96 -6.26 -15.23
C LEU A 227 22.32 -6.54 -14.58
N LYS A 228 23.17 -7.36 -15.23
CA LYS A 228 24.54 -7.67 -14.80
C LYS A 228 25.41 -6.42 -14.70
N LEU A 229 25.35 -5.54 -15.69
CA LEU A 229 26.06 -4.24 -15.67
C LEU A 229 25.64 -3.37 -14.48
N SER A 230 24.38 -3.43 -14.06
CA SER A 230 23.87 -2.65 -12.93
C SER A 230 24.40 -3.10 -11.57
N ILE A 231 24.95 -4.31 -11.46
CA ILE A 231 25.51 -4.85 -10.21
C ILE A 231 26.90 -4.26 -9.91
N GLY A 232 27.57 -3.70 -10.92
CA GLY A 232 28.91 -3.13 -10.80
C GLY A 232 30.00 -4.18 -10.58
N ARG A 233 31.18 -3.76 -10.10
CA ARG A 233 32.32 -4.62 -9.78
C ARG A 233 32.18 -5.36 -8.43
N ASP A 234 31.00 -5.29 -7.81
CA ASP A 234 30.75 -5.92 -6.52
C ASP A 234 30.62 -7.43 -6.69
N ASN A 235 31.72 -8.13 -6.46
CA ASN A 235 31.84 -9.59 -6.55
C ASN A 235 31.33 -10.32 -5.30
N SER A 236 30.64 -9.65 -4.38
CA SER A 236 30.11 -10.32 -3.18
C SER A 236 29.00 -11.32 -3.53
N TYR A 237 29.13 -12.57 -3.11
CA TYR A 237 28.05 -13.55 -3.31
C TYR A 237 26.83 -13.21 -2.44
N ALA A 238 25.64 -13.32 -3.02
CA ALA A 238 24.37 -13.21 -2.33
C ALA A 238 23.68 -14.57 -2.31
N PRO A 239 23.19 -15.06 -1.16
CA PRO A 239 22.39 -16.29 -1.12
C PRO A 239 21.19 -16.16 -2.06
N PHE A 240 21.01 -17.16 -2.93
CA PHE A 240 19.91 -17.15 -3.88
C PHE A 240 18.56 -17.22 -3.17
N ASN A 241 18.40 -18.17 -2.24
CA ASN A 241 17.24 -18.24 -1.37
C ASN A 241 17.46 -17.36 -0.11
N PRO A 242 16.76 -16.23 0.04
CA PRO A 242 16.95 -15.30 1.15
C PRO A 242 16.45 -15.84 2.50
N PHE A 243 15.72 -16.96 2.53
CA PHE A 243 15.30 -17.62 3.77
C PHE A 243 16.43 -18.48 4.38
N ILE A 244 17.47 -18.80 3.59
CA ILE A 244 18.61 -19.61 4.03
C ILE A 244 19.73 -18.69 4.49
N LYS A 245 20.17 -18.86 5.74
CA LYS A 245 21.30 -18.09 6.33
C LYS A 245 22.67 -18.64 5.94
N SER A 246 22.74 -19.93 5.59
CA SER A 246 23.98 -20.59 5.15
C SER A 246 24.45 -20.04 3.80
N ARG A 247 25.77 -19.84 3.67
CA ARG A 247 26.42 -19.44 2.41
C ARG A 247 27.08 -20.61 1.67
N LYS A 248 26.94 -21.84 2.17
CA LYS A 248 27.45 -23.05 1.49
C LYS A 248 26.52 -23.41 0.32
N GLY A 249 27.08 -23.73 -0.83
CA GLY A 249 26.33 -24.19 -2.00
C GLY A 249 27.07 -23.94 -3.32
N ALA A 250 26.42 -24.33 -4.42
CA ALA A 250 26.90 -24.04 -5.76
C ALA A 250 26.85 -22.53 -6.04
N VAL A 251 27.84 -22.04 -6.77
CA VAL A 251 27.98 -20.64 -7.15
C VAL A 251 27.69 -20.51 -8.64
N ASN A 252 26.77 -19.63 -9.01
CA ASN A 252 26.67 -19.19 -10.40
C ASN A 252 27.80 -18.18 -10.66
N GLN A 253 28.69 -18.49 -11.60
CA GLN A 253 29.80 -17.63 -11.99
C GLN A 253 29.46 -16.72 -13.18
N ASP A 254 28.34 -17.02 -13.87
CA ASP A 254 27.80 -16.25 -14.97
C ASP A 254 26.91 -15.10 -14.49
#